data_AF-A0A0B6Z1B2-F1
#
_entry.id   AF-A0A0B6Z1B2-F1
#
_cell.length_a   1.000
_cell.length_b   1.000
_cell.length_c   1.000
_cell.angle_alpha   90.00
_cell.angle_beta   90.00
_cell.angle_gamma   90.00
#
_symmetry.space_group_name_H-M   'P 1'
#
loop_
_entity.id
_entity.type
_entity.pdbx_description
1 polymer ?
#
loop_
_entity_poly.entity_id
_entity_poly.type
_entity_poly.pdbx_seq_one_letter_code
_entity_poly.pdbx_strand_id
1 'polypeptide(L)'
;MMIKCADVSNPLRPLNLCKEWAYRIAEEYCQQTDEEKSRGLPVVMAQFDRKTLNIPKCQLAFINLFITTMFDAWDVYCDIPELMHHLQLNYDFWKEQEELKDKEQSPSVGMDNS
;
A
#
# COMPACT_ATOMS: atom_id res chain seq x y z
N MET A 1 6.49 20.83 -8.29
CA MET A 1 6.13 19.88 -7.22
C MET A 1 4.65 19.53 -7.24
N MET A 2 3.75 20.53 -7.30
CA MET A 2 2.28 20.36 -7.40
C MET A 2 1.79 19.18 -8.27
N ILE A 3 2.23 19.07 -9.54
CA ILE A 3 1.76 17.98 -10.42
C ILE A 3 2.16 16.59 -9.92
N LYS A 4 3.36 16.44 -9.33
CA LYS A 4 3.80 15.15 -8.79
C LYS A 4 3.03 14.79 -7.52
N CYS A 5 2.75 15.76 -6.65
CA CYS A 5 1.93 15.51 -5.48
C CYS A 5 0.50 15.16 -5.89
N ALA A 6 -0.08 15.82 -6.89
CA ALA A 6 -1.40 15.47 -7.42
C ALA A 6 -1.45 14.02 -7.94
N ASP A 7 -0.43 13.62 -8.72
CA ASP A 7 -0.31 12.31 -9.37
C ASP A 7 -0.36 11.13 -8.39
N VAL A 8 0.33 11.23 -7.24
CA VAL A 8 0.38 10.17 -6.23
C VAL A 8 -0.34 10.52 -4.93
N SER A 9 -1.38 11.36 -5.00
CA SER A 9 -2.14 11.82 -3.83
C SER A 9 -3.09 10.79 -3.22
N ASN A 10 -3.19 9.59 -3.80
CA ASN A 10 -4.17 8.57 -3.39
C ASN A 10 -4.13 8.21 -1.89
N PRO A 11 -2.97 8.08 -1.22
CA PRO A 11 -2.91 7.81 0.22
C PRO A 11 -3.45 8.94 1.11
N LEU A 12 -3.67 10.13 0.57
CA LEU A 12 -4.17 11.31 1.30
C LEU A 12 -5.67 11.58 1.02
N ARG A 13 -6.36 10.64 0.37
CA ARG A 13 -7.80 10.74 0.09
C ARG A 13 -8.62 10.10 1.20
N PRO A 14 -9.93 10.39 1.30
CA PRO A 14 -10.84 9.63 2.16
C PRO A 14 -10.66 8.12 1.98
N LEU A 15 -10.75 7.36 3.08
CA LEU A 15 -10.34 5.95 3.15
C LEU A 15 -10.93 5.08 2.03
N ASN A 16 -12.20 5.29 1.68
CA ASN A 16 -12.84 4.55 0.60
C ASN A 16 -12.14 4.75 -0.75
N LEU A 17 -11.69 5.97 -1.06
CA LEU A 17 -10.96 6.27 -2.28
C LEU A 17 -9.51 5.77 -2.21
N CYS A 18 -8.84 5.94 -1.06
CA CYS A 18 -7.49 5.39 -0.84
C CYS A 18 -7.46 3.88 -1.14
N LYS A 19 -8.43 3.13 -0.59
CA LYS A 19 -8.60 1.71 -0.82
C LYS A 19 -8.86 1.38 -2.28
N GLU A 20 -9.82 2.04 -2.91
CA GLU A 20 -10.17 1.80 -4.31
C GLU A 20 -8.95 1.96 -5.22
N TRP A 21 -8.19 3.04 -5.05
CA TRP A 21 -6.97 3.27 -5.82
C TRP A 21 -5.87 2.26 -5.54
N ALA A 22 -5.70 1.84 -4.28
CA ALA A 22 -4.75 0.79 -3.91
C ALA A 22 -5.07 -0.55 -4.58
N TYR A 23 -6.36 -0.94 -4.65
CA TYR A 23 -6.77 -2.17 -5.31
C TYR A 23 -6.61 -2.09 -6.84
N ARG A 24 -6.96 -0.95 -7.46
CA ARG A 24 -6.81 -0.77 -8.91
C ARG A 24 -5.35 -0.87 -9.36
N ILE A 25 -4.42 -0.20 -8.67
CA ILE A 25 -3.00 -0.26 -9.06
C ILE A 25 -2.39 -1.64 -8.77
N ALA A 26 -2.81 -2.30 -7.68
CA ALA A 26 -2.37 -3.65 -7.39
C ALA A 26 -2.83 -4.64 -8.47
N GLU A 27 -4.08 -4.51 -8.95
CA GLU A 27 -4.61 -5.31 -10.05
C GLU A 27 -3.79 -5.10 -11.33
N GLU A 28 -3.48 -3.86 -11.69
CA GLU A 28 -2.68 -3.53 -12.87
C GLU A 28 -1.27 -4.17 -12.80
N TYR A 29 -0.59 -4.05 -11.65
CA TYR A 29 0.72 -4.67 -11.46
C TYR A 29 0.67 -6.21 -11.43
N CYS A 30 -0.41 -6.78 -10.91
CA CYS A 30 -0.64 -8.23 -11.00
C CYS A 30 -0.81 -8.68 -12.45
N GLN A 31 -1.57 -7.94 -13.27
CA GLN A 31 -1.74 -8.24 -14.69
C GLN A 31 -0.41 -8.22 -15.43
N GLN A 32 0.43 -7.20 -15.19
CA GLN A 32 1.78 -7.15 -15.75
C GLN A 32 2.62 -8.38 -15.31
N THR A 33 2.60 -8.70 -14.02
CA THR A 33 3.37 -9.83 -13.45
C THR A 33 2.94 -11.17 -14.06
N ASP A 34 1.64 -11.37 -14.29
CA ASP A 34 1.11 -12.56 -14.94
C ASP A 34 1.53 -12.63 -16.41
N GLU A 35 1.48 -11.50 -17.13
CA GLU A 35 1.93 -11.45 -18.52
C GLU A 35 3.42 -11.76 -18.63
N GLU A 36 4.26 -11.16 -17.78
CA GLU A 36 5.70 -11.40 -17.71
C GLU A 36 6.00 -12.90 -17.54
N LYS A 37 5.32 -13.57 -16.59
CA LYS A 37 5.46 -15.02 -16.39
C LYS A 37 5.00 -15.83 -17.59
N SER A 38 3.84 -15.49 -18.16
CA SER A 38 3.27 -16.23 -19.29
C SER A 38 4.17 -16.19 -20.53
N ARG A 39 4.90 -15.09 -20.71
CA ARG A 39 5.82 -14.86 -21.83
C ARG A 39 7.25 -15.28 -21.53
N GLY A 40 7.53 -15.80 -20.33
CA GLY A 40 8.89 -16.14 -19.89
C GLY A 40 9.83 -14.94 -19.79
N LEU A 41 9.29 -13.74 -19.54
CA LEU A 41 10.07 -12.51 -19.34
C LEU A 41 10.59 -12.42 -17.90
N PRO A 42 11.68 -11.67 -17.64
CA PRO A 42 12.10 -11.36 -16.29
C PRO A 42 11.00 -10.61 -15.53
N VAL A 43 10.57 -11.14 -14.38
CA VAL A 43 9.54 -10.50 -13.54
C VAL A 43 10.16 -9.32 -12.79
N VAL A 44 9.69 -8.11 -13.05
CA VAL A 44 10.26 -6.89 -12.44
C VAL A 44 9.52 -6.44 -11.17
N MET A 45 8.27 -6.87 -11.02
CA MET A 45 7.39 -6.54 -9.89
C MET A 45 7.03 -7.80 -9.07
N ALA A 46 8.03 -8.55 -8.62
CA ALA A 46 7.83 -9.86 -7.98
C ALA A 46 6.88 -9.86 -6.75
N GLN A 47 6.74 -8.72 -6.07
CA GLN A 47 5.89 -8.49 -4.91
C GLN A 47 4.40 -8.39 -5.28
N PHE A 48 4.10 -8.15 -6.56
CA PHE A 48 2.75 -8.06 -7.11
C PHE A 48 2.34 -9.37 -7.80
N ASP A 49 2.67 -10.50 -7.19
CA ASP A 49 2.15 -11.81 -7.57
C ASP A 49 0.81 -12.07 -6.87
N ARG A 50 -0.27 -12.35 -7.61
CA ARG A 50 -1.61 -12.62 -7.06
C ARG A 50 -1.64 -13.69 -5.96
N LYS A 51 -0.69 -14.64 -5.98
CA LYS A 51 -0.62 -15.73 -5.00
C LYS A 51 -0.04 -15.29 -3.66
N THR A 52 0.76 -14.22 -3.64
CA THR A 52 1.51 -13.79 -2.44
C THR A 52 1.31 -12.31 -2.10
N LEU A 53 0.56 -11.58 -2.93
CA LEU A 53 0.34 -10.14 -2.81
C LEU A 53 -0.24 -9.77 -1.43
N ASN A 54 0.50 -8.92 -0.72
CA ASN A 54 0.06 -8.28 0.51
C ASN A 54 -0.11 -6.77 0.28
N ILE A 55 -1.31 -6.37 -0.17
CA ILE A 55 -1.63 -4.95 -0.45
C ILE A 55 -1.33 -4.02 0.74
N PRO A 56 -1.78 -4.30 1.99
CA PRO A 56 -1.42 -3.47 3.14
C PRO A 56 0.08 -3.20 3.25
N LYS A 57 0.90 -4.25 3.20
CA LYS A 57 2.36 -4.16 3.26
C LYS A 57 2.94 -3.32 2.11
N CYS A 58 2.45 -3.53 0.89
CA CYS A 58 2.86 -2.75 -0.27
C CYS A 58 2.50 -1.26 -0.14
N GLN A 59 1.30 -0.93 0.37
CA GLN A 59 0.88 0.45 0.59
C GLN A 59 1.71 1.13 1.68
N LEU A 60 1.98 0.45 2.80
CA LEU A 60 2.86 0.97 3.86
C LEU A 60 4.28 1.23 3.34
N ALA A 61 4.84 0.30 2.56
CA ALA A 61 6.15 0.48 1.95
C ALA A 61 6.17 1.68 0.99
N PHE A 62 5.14 1.84 0.15
CA PHE A 62 5.01 2.97 -0.76
C PHE A 62 4.90 4.31 -0.02
N ILE A 63 4.07 4.34 1.04
CA ILE A 63 3.89 5.55 1.85
C ILE A 63 5.22 5.96 2.49
N ASN A 64 5.90 5.02 3.14
CA ASN A 64 7.16 5.27 3.83
C ASN A 64 8.31 5.66 2.89
N LEU A 65 8.36 5.07 1.68
CA LEU A 65 9.46 5.31 0.74
C LEU A 65 9.30 6.62 -0.03
N PHE A 66 8.07 7.02 -0.37
CA PHE A 66 7.83 8.15 -1.27
C PHE A 66 6.92 9.23 -0.69
N ILE A 67 5.81 8.84 -0.06
CA ILE A 67 4.71 9.75 0.24
C ILE A 67 5.03 10.61 1.44
N THR A 68 5.53 10.03 2.54
CA THR A 68 5.80 10.77 3.78
C THR A 68 6.72 11.96 3.52
N THR A 69 7.94 11.73 3.01
CA THR A 69 8.89 12.83 2.77
C THR A 69 8.39 13.82 1.71
N MET A 70 7.69 13.36 0.67
CA MET A 70 7.19 14.24 -0.37
C MET A 70 6.07 15.16 0.13
N PHE A 71 5.12 14.64 0.90
CA PHE A 71 3.98 15.40 1.39
C PHE A 71 4.30 16.20 2.65
N ASP A 72 5.25 15.79 3.48
CA ASP A 72 5.77 16.64 4.57
C ASP A 72 6.38 17.93 3.99
N ALA A 73 7.21 17.82 2.94
CA ALA A 73 7.80 19.00 2.29
C ALA A 73 6.75 19.85 1.56
N TRP A 74 5.70 19.23 1.01
CA TRP A 74 4.62 19.93 0.34
C TRP A 74 3.68 20.63 1.33
N ASP A 75 3.41 20.03 2.49
CA ASP A 75 2.62 20.60 3.59
C ASP A 75 3.27 21.84 4.17
N VAL A 76 4.59 21.80 4.43
CA VAL A 76 5.34 22.98 4.87
C VAL A 76 5.20 24.17 3.90
N TYR A 77 5.05 23.90 2.60
CA TYR A 77 4.93 24.94 1.57
C TYR A 77 3.48 25.40 1.33
N CYS A 78 2.51 24.49 1.35
CA CYS A 78 1.13 24.75 0.93
C CYS A 78 0.09 24.75 2.05
N ASP A 79 0.42 24.32 3.27
CA ASP A 79 -0.49 24.16 4.40
C ASP A 79 -1.71 23.30 4.03
N ILE A 80 -1.53 21.97 4.02
CA ILE A 80 -2.54 20.99 3.62
C ILE A 80 -2.91 20.02 4.76
N PRO A 81 -3.31 20.52 5.94
CA PRO A 81 -3.50 19.72 7.15
C PRO A 81 -4.58 18.64 7.01
N GLU A 82 -5.62 18.89 6.20
CA GLU A 82 -6.67 17.90 5.93
C GLU A 82 -6.13 16.67 5.18
N LEU A 83 -5.25 16.89 4.20
CA LEU A 83 -4.63 15.79 3.45
C LEU A 83 -3.68 15.00 4.34
N MET A 84 -2.91 15.67 5.19
CA MET A 84 -2.01 15.01 6.16
C MET A 84 -2.79 14.22 7.21
N HIS A 85 -3.96 14.70 7.62
CA HIS A 85 -4.86 13.95 8.50
C HIS A 85 -5.35 12.65 7.83
N HIS A 86 -5.77 12.71 6.56
CA HIS A 86 -6.13 11.52 5.81
C HIS A 86 -4.96 10.55 5.63
N LEU A 87 -3.76 11.07 5.36
CA LEU A 87 -2.55 10.25 5.27
C LEU A 87 -2.34 9.41 6.54
N GLN A 88 -2.44 10.05 7.71
CA GLN A 88 -2.28 9.38 8.99
C GLN A 88 -3.35 8.30 9.22
N LEU A 89 -4.63 8.64 9.02
CA LEU A 89 -5.74 7.68 9.17
C LEU A 89 -5.59 6.46 8.25
N ASN A 90 -5.19 6.69 7.00
CA ASN A 90 -5.02 5.63 6.03
C ASN A 90 -3.77 4.78 6.34
N TYR A 91 -2.69 5.40 6.83
CA TYR A 91 -1.51 4.68 7.29
C TYR A 91 -1.85 3.73 8.44
N ASP A 92 -2.57 4.21 9.45
CA ASP A 92 -2.99 3.41 10.61
C ASP A 92 -3.92 2.28 10.19
N PHE A 93 -4.86 2.55 9.27
CA PHE A 93 -5.69 1.51 8.67
C PHE A 93 -4.86 0.40 8.02
N TRP A 94 -3.91 0.75 7.14
CA TRP A 94 -3.10 -0.27 6.47
C TRP A 94 -2.21 -1.04 7.44
N LYS A 95 -1.70 -0.38 8.49
CA LYS A 95 -0.94 -1.04 9.56
C LYS A 95 -1.78 -2.07 10.30
N GLU A 96 -3.01 -1.73 10.69
CA GLU A 96 -3.94 -2.68 11.32
C GLU A 96 -4.24 -3.87 10.39
N GLN A 97 -4.46 -3.61 9.09
CA GLN A 97 -4.72 -4.68 8.12
C GLN A 97 -3.51 -5.61 7.90
N GLU A 98 -2.28 -5.08 7.96
CA GLU A 98 -1.06 -5.90 7.90
C GLU A 98 -0.96 -6.81 9.14
N GLU A 99 -1.16 -6.25 10.34
CA GLU A 99 -1.12 -7.01 11.60
C GLU A 99 -2.20 -8.11 11.66
N LEU A 100 -3.39 -7.86 11.13
CA LEU A 100 -4.46 -8.86 11.02
C LEU A 100 -4.05 -10.02 10.10
N LYS A 101 -3.46 -9.72 8.93
CA LYS A 101 -2.98 -10.75 8.00
C LYS A 101 -1.84 -11.59 8.58
N ASP A 102 -0.93 -10.97 9.33
CA ASP A 102 0.19 -11.69 9.95
C ASP A 102 -0.32 -12.67 11.04
N LYS A 103 -1.35 -12.29 11.79
CA LYS A 103 -2.02 -13.15 12.78
C LYS A 103 -2.75 -14.33 12.13
N GLU A 104 -3.39 -14.13 10.98
CA GLU A 104 -4.06 -15.22 10.24
C GLU A 104 -3.07 -16.27 9.70
N GLN A 105 -1.85 -15.85 9.36
CA GLN A 105 -0.80 -16.75 8.84
C GLN A 105 -0.02 -17.47 9.94
N SER A 106 -0.20 -17.09 11.21
CA SER A 106 0.40 -17.72 12.38
C SER A 106 -0.68 -18.40 13.25
N PRO A 107 -1.23 -19.56 12.83
CA PRO A 107 -2.15 -20.28 13.68
C PRO A 107 -1.42 -20.71 14.95
N SER A 108 -2.03 -20.43 16.09
CA SER A 108 -1.62 -20.81 17.44
C SER A 108 -0.89 -22.15 17.45
N VAL A 109 0.39 -22.15 17.83
CA VAL A 109 1.09 -23.36 18.29
C VAL A 109 0.21 -24.00 19.34
N GLY A 110 -0.22 -25.23 19.08
CA GLY A 110 -1.21 -25.95 19.88
C GLY A 110 -0.90 -25.89 21.37
N MET A 111 -1.88 -25.46 22.15
CA MET A 111 -2.04 -25.99 23.50
C MET A 111 -2.54 -27.44 23.34
N ASP A 112 -1.59 -28.37 23.24
CA ASP A 112 -1.85 -29.79 23.35
C ASP A 112 -1.27 -30.28 24.69
N ASN A 113 -2.20 -30.52 25.61
CA ASN A 113 -2.22 -31.50 26.70
C ASN A 113 -0.94 -31.83 27.50
N SER A 114 -0.94 -31.42 28.78
CA SER A 114 -0.46 -32.23 29.91
C SER A 114 -1.31 -31.93 31.15
#